data_AF-A0A5C7V4K6-F1
#
_entry.id   AF-A0A5C7V4K6-F1
#
_cell.length_a   1.000
_cell.length_b   1.000
_cell.length_c   1.000
_cell.angle_alpha   90.00
_cell.angle_beta   90.00
_cell.angle_gamma   90.00
#
_symmetry.space_group_name_H-M   'P 1'
#
loop_
_entity.id
_entity.type
_entity.pdbx_description
1 polymer ?
#
loop_
_entity_poly.entity_id
_entity_poly.type
_entity_poly.pdbx_seq_one_letter_code
_entity_poly.pdbx_strand_id
1 'polypeptide(L)'
;MMHRVNSNSSLQKKILVFLPAILIGFCLILIGCYVDYLRTRHLEHESHVAAYNKLNLLRATLEAAVTSNVQLVQGLVASISAEPDLSTEKFAELARYLFNDQSQLRNISAAPDLVIRYMYPLVGNEAAVGLNFRQHPVQREAVLRARDSGRMIFDGPVDLV
;
A
#
# COMPACT_ATOMS: atom_id res chain seq x y z
N MET A 1 54.42 0.94 78.04
CA MET A 1 54.62 -0.22 77.13
C MET A 1 53.50 -1.20 77.44
N MET A 2 52.59 -1.68 76.58
CA MET A 2 52.20 -1.52 75.16
C MET A 2 50.66 -1.73 75.11
N HIS A 3 49.85 -1.43 74.07
CA HIS A 3 50.01 -0.77 72.77
C HIS A 3 48.64 -0.16 72.38
N ARG A 4 48.59 0.83 71.44
CA ARG A 4 47.36 1.15 70.69
C ARG A 4 47.67 1.08 69.18
N VAL A 5 47.43 -0.08 68.57
CA VAL A 5 47.79 -0.31 67.16
C VAL A 5 46.72 0.26 66.22
N ASN A 6 47.20 0.98 65.22
CA ASN A 6 46.49 1.77 64.22
C ASN A 6 45.61 0.94 63.26
N SER A 7 44.48 0.44 63.76
CA SER A 7 43.49 -0.34 62.97
C SER A 7 42.91 0.43 61.78
N ASN A 8 42.81 1.76 61.87
CA ASN A 8 42.21 2.59 60.81
C ASN A 8 43.05 2.63 59.52
N SER A 9 44.38 2.57 59.64
CA SER A 9 45.31 2.71 58.51
C SER A 9 45.30 1.54 57.52
N SER A 10 45.03 0.31 57.98
CA SER A 10 44.95 -0.87 57.10
C SER A 10 43.62 -0.93 56.35
N LEU A 11 42.55 -0.41 56.96
CA LEU A 11 41.24 -0.27 56.32
C LEU A 11 41.28 0.80 55.22
N GLN A 12 41.84 1.98 55.52
CA GLN A 12 41.99 3.07 54.55
C GLN A 12 42.84 2.67 53.33
N LYS A 13 43.95 1.93 53.53
CA LYS A 13 44.77 1.43 52.40
C LYS A 13 44.01 0.44 51.51
N LYS A 14 43.19 -0.45 52.09
CA LYS A 14 42.32 -1.35 51.30
C LYS A 14 41.29 -0.55 50.50
N ILE A 15 40.60 0.40 51.13
CA ILE A 15 39.60 1.26 50.46
C ILE A 15 40.23 1.99 49.27
N LEU A 16 41.44 2.57 49.44
CA LEU A 16 42.16 3.27 48.37
C LEU A 16 42.50 2.37 47.16
N VAL A 17 42.82 1.09 47.40
CA VAL A 17 43.15 0.12 46.34
C VAL A 17 41.91 -0.43 45.63
N PHE A 18 40.77 -0.58 46.33
CA PHE A 18 39.52 -1.05 45.71
C PHE A 18 38.76 0.06 44.97
N LEU A 19 38.97 1.34 45.31
CA LEU A 19 38.30 2.48 44.67
C LEU A 19 38.39 2.52 43.12
N PRO A 20 39.56 2.34 42.47
CA PRO A 20 39.62 2.31 41.01
C PRO A 20 38.91 1.11 40.39
N ALA A 21 38.92 -0.06 41.05
CA ALA A 21 38.21 -1.24 40.56
C ALA A 21 36.68 -1.06 40.61
N ILE A 22 36.17 -0.42 41.68
CA ILE A 22 34.75 -0.04 41.79
C ILE A 22 34.39 0.99 40.71
N LEU A 23 35.24 1.98 40.45
CA LEU A 23 35.01 3.00 39.43
C LEU A 23 35.00 2.42 38.01
N ILE A 24 35.89 1.47 37.70
CA ILE A 24 35.87 0.73 36.43
C ILE A 24 34.59 -0.12 36.32
N GLY A 25 34.22 -0.86 37.37
CA GLY A 25 32.99 -1.65 37.39
C GLY A 25 31.73 -0.81 37.19
N PHE A 26 31.65 0.35 37.85
CA PHE A 26 30.56 1.32 37.67
C PHE A 26 30.54 1.89 36.24
N CYS A 27 31.69 2.22 35.67
CA CYS A 27 31.79 2.72 34.29
C CYS A 27 31.34 1.65 33.27
N LEU A 28 31.72 0.38 33.47
CA LEU A 28 31.26 -0.74 32.64
C LEU A 28 29.75 -0.94 32.73
N ILE A 29 29.15 -0.82 33.93
CA ILE A 29 27.70 -0.88 34.11
C ILE A 29 27.01 0.27 33.37
N LEU A 30 27.50 1.51 33.50
CA LEU A 30 26.94 2.66 32.79
C LEU A 30 27.01 2.50 31.27
N ILE A 31 28.13 2.02 30.73
CA ILE A 31 28.28 1.74 29.30
C ILE A 31 27.31 0.63 28.87
N GLY A 32 27.17 -0.43 29.65
CA GLY A 32 26.20 -1.50 29.39
C GLY A 32 24.76 -1.00 29.32
N CYS A 33 24.32 -0.23 30.32
CA CYS A 33 22.99 0.37 30.35
C CYS A 33 22.76 1.36 29.19
N TYR A 34 23.78 2.13 28.81
CA TYR A 34 23.69 3.06 27.67
C TYR A 34 23.55 2.34 26.32
N VAL A 35 24.32 1.26 26.13
CA VAL A 35 24.23 0.39 24.93
C VAL A 35 22.87 -0.30 24.87
N ASP A 36 22.32 -0.76 25.99
CA ASP A 36 21.01 -1.43 26.05
C ASP A 36 19.86 -0.45 25.77
N TYR A 37 19.95 0.77 26.30
CA TYR A 37 19.01 1.87 25.98
C TYR A 37 19.03 2.23 24.48
N LEU A 38 20.20 2.33 23.85
CA LEU A 38 20.30 2.52 22.40
C LEU A 38 19.70 1.34 21.62
N ARG A 39 19.97 0.11 22.07
CA ARG A 39 19.50 -1.11 21.40
C ARG A 39 17.97 -1.19 21.39
N THR A 40 17.32 -0.83 22.50
CA THR A 40 15.85 -0.79 22.60
C THR A 40 15.26 0.22 21.61
N ARG A 41 15.84 1.43 21.53
CA ARG A 41 15.43 2.47 20.58
C ARG A 41 15.60 2.06 19.12
N HIS A 42 16.67 1.34 18.78
CA HIS A 42 16.88 0.84 17.41
C HIS A 42 15.88 -0.25 17.04
N LEU A 43 15.56 -1.20 17.92
CA LEU A 43 14.59 -2.27 17.65
C LEU A 43 13.19 -1.74 17.33
N GLU A 44 12.73 -0.71 18.06
CA GLU A 44 11.46 -0.03 17.75
C GLU A 44 11.51 0.60 16.35
N HIS A 45 12.57 1.36 16.03
CA HIS A 45 12.75 1.98 14.72
C HIS A 45 12.83 0.96 13.57
N GLU A 46 13.55 -0.15 13.72
CA GLU A 46 13.62 -1.21 12.71
C GLU A 46 12.24 -1.82 12.45
N SER A 47 11.45 -2.05 13.51
CA SER A 47 10.08 -2.57 13.38
C SER A 47 9.15 -1.62 12.63
N HIS A 48 9.23 -0.31 12.91
CA HIS A 48 8.48 0.72 12.20
C HIS A 48 8.93 0.85 10.75
N VAL A 49 10.24 0.88 10.48
CA VAL A 49 10.80 0.94 9.12
C VAL A 49 10.39 -0.29 8.30
N ALA A 50 10.44 -1.50 8.88
CA ALA A 50 9.97 -2.72 8.23
C ALA A 50 8.46 -2.67 7.90
N ALA A 51 7.63 -2.16 8.83
CA ALA A 51 6.21 -1.97 8.59
C ALA A 51 5.94 -0.93 7.48
N TYR A 52 6.61 0.23 7.50
CA TYR A 52 6.52 1.24 6.43
C TYR A 52 6.97 0.69 5.08
N ASN A 53 8.07 -0.06 5.02
CA ASN A 53 8.54 -0.68 3.77
C ASN A 53 7.51 -1.68 3.21
N LYS A 54 6.87 -2.48 4.07
CA LYS A 54 5.80 -3.40 3.66
C LYS A 54 4.55 -2.67 3.16
N LEU A 55 4.16 -1.57 3.82
CA LEU A 55 3.04 -0.72 3.39
C LEU A 55 3.34 -0.01 2.05
N ASN A 56 4.56 0.51 1.88
CA ASN A 56 5.01 1.15 0.65
C ASN A 56 5.06 0.15 -0.52
N LEU A 57 5.52 -1.09 -0.28
CA LEU A 57 5.50 -2.15 -1.28
C LEU A 57 4.06 -2.51 -1.66
N LEU A 58 3.17 -2.74 -0.69
CA LEU A 58 1.76 -3.04 -0.95
C LEU A 58 1.09 -1.90 -1.74
N ARG A 59 1.33 -0.65 -1.36
CA ARG A 59 0.86 0.53 -2.08
C ARG A 59 1.35 0.54 -3.53
N ALA A 60 2.65 0.36 -3.75
CA ALA A 60 3.24 0.35 -5.09
C ALA A 60 2.67 -0.79 -5.96
N THR A 61 2.44 -1.97 -5.38
CA THR A 61 1.78 -3.09 -6.09
C THR A 61 0.34 -2.75 -6.49
N LEU A 62 -0.44 -2.13 -5.59
CA LEU A 62 -1.82 -1.70 -5.89
C LEU A 62 -1.85 -0.58 -6.95
N GLU A 63 -1.00 0.44 -6.82
CA GLU A 63 -0.90 1.54 -7.79
C GLU A 63 -0.45 1.02 -9.17
N ALA A 64 0.50 0.09 -9.23
CA ALA A 64 0.92 -0.56 -10.47
C ALA A 64 -0.19 -1.39 -11.12
N ALA A 65 -0.94 -2.19 -10.34
CA ALA A 65 -2.05 -2.99 -10.85
C ALA A 65 -3.18 -2.11 -11.41
N VAL A 66 -3.56 -1.03 -10.71
CA VAL A 66 -4.55 -0.06 -11.20
C VAL A 66 -4.04 0.63 -12.47
N THR A 67 -2.81 1.12 -12.48
CA THR A 67 -2.22 1.83 -13.64
C THR A 67 -2.12 0.92 -14.88
N SER A 68 -1.77 -0.36 -14.69
CA SER A 68 -1.71 -1.35 -15.77
C SER A 68 -3.09 -1.55 -16.41
N ASN A 69 -4.13 -1.80 -15.60
CA ASN A 69 -5.51 -1.95 -16.10
C ASN A 69 -5.97 -0.69 -16.85
N VAL A 70 -5.66 0.50 -16.33
CA VAL A 70 -5.96 1.80 -16.95
C VAL A 70 -5.35 1.92 -18.34
N GLN A 71 -4.09 1.50 -18.54
CA GLN A 71 -3.43 1.52 -19.84
C GLN A 71 -4.08 0.56 -20.84
N LEU A 72 -4.44 -0.65 -20.41
CA LEU A 72 -5.13 -1.63 -21.27
C LEU A 72 -6.53 -1.13 -21.70
N VAL A 73 -7.27 -0.48 -20.79
CA VAL A 73 -8.56 0.16 -21.10
C VAL A 73 -8.39 1.30 -22.11
N GLN A 74 -7.33 2.12 -21.99
CA GLN A 74 -7.05 3.16 -23.00
C GLN A 74 -6.74 2.57 -24.38
N GLY A 75 -6.05 1.42 -24.44
CA GLY A 75 -5.86 0.66 -25.68
C GLY A 75 -7.18 0.24 -26.33
N LEU A 76 -8.11 -0.32 -25.53
CA LEU A 76 -9.45 -0.68 -26.02
C LEU A 76 -10.25 0.55 -26.49
N VAL A 77 -10.18 1.67 -25.77
CA VAL A 77 -10.82 2.93 -26.18
C VAL A 77 -10.27 3.43 -27.53
N ALA A 78 -8.96 3.31 -27.76
CA ALA A 78 -8.36 3.65 -29.05
C ALA A 78 -8.85 2.73 -30.18
N SER A 79 -8.99 1.43 -29.94
CA SER A 79 -9.57 0.49 -30.92
C SER A 79 -11.03 0.80 -31.25
N ILE A 80 -11.87 1.07 -30.24
CA ILE A 80 -13.28 1.47 -30.45
C ILE A 80 -13.38 2.81 -31.19
N SER A 81 -12.46 3.74 -30.93
CA SER A 81 -12.44 5.04 -31.61
C SER A 81 -12.04 4.94 -33.10
N ALA A 82 -11.30 3.89 -33.48
CA ALA A 82 -10.93 3.62 -34.87
C ALA A 82 -12.04 2.90 -35.66
N GLU A 83 -12.91 2.13 -34.98
CA GLU A 83 -14.04 1.40 -35.58
C GLU A 83 -15.31 1.62 -34.74
N PRO A 84 -16.03 2.75 -34.92
CA PRO A 84 -17.17 3.11 -34.06
C PRO A 84 -18.37 2.14 -34.12
N ASP A 85 -18.54 1.46 -35.26
CA ASP A 85 -19.60 0.47 -35.52
C ASP A 85 -19.17 -0.97 -35.17
N LEU A 86 -18.25 -1.12 -34.21
CA LEU A 86 -17.72 -2.39 -33.73
C LEU A 86 -18.84 -3.38 -33.37
N SER A 87 -18.73 -4.64 -33.85
CA SER A 87 -19.66 -5.70 -33.45
C SER A 87 -19.45 -6.14 -31.99
N THR A 88 -20.49 -6.70 -31.37
CA THR A 88 -20.40 -7.19 -29.98
C THR A 88 -19.38 -8.33 -29.83
N GLU A 89 -19.26 -9.17 -30.84
CA GLU A 89 -18.29 -10.27 -30.91
C GLU A 89 -16.86 -9.72 -31.00
N LYS A 90 -16.66 -8.66 -31.80
CA LYS A 90 -15.36 -8.01 -31.94
C LYS A 90 -14.97 -7.23 -30.68
N PHE A 91 -15.93 -6.56 -30.04
CA PHE A 91 -15.74 -5.99 -28.70
C PHE A 91 -15.32 -7.08 -27.70
N ALA A 92 -16.03 -8.20 -27.63
CA ALA A 92 -15.70 -9.30 -26.72
C ALA A 92 -14.34 -9.94 -27.04
N GLU A 93 -13.94 -10.00 -28.32
CA GLU A 93 -12.60 -10.42 -28.71
C GLU A 93 -11.52 -9.49 -28.18
N LEU A 94 -11.63 -8.19 -28.38
CA LEU A 94 -10.66 -7.21 -27.89
C LEU A 94 -10.66 -7.16 -26.36
N ALA A 95 -11.84 -7.16 -25.74
CA ALA A 95 -12.01 -7.09 -24.29
C ALA A 95 -11.40 -8.31 -23.58
N ARG A 96 -11.42 -9.53 -24.15
CA ARG A 96 -10.88 -10.73 -23.47
C ARG A 96 -9.43 -10.57 -23.03
N TYR A 97 -8.62 -9.82 -23.79
CA TYR A 97 -7.20 -9.63 -23.50
C TYR A 97 -6.95 -8.78 -22.23
N LEU A 98 -7.97 -8.05 -21.75
CA LEU A 98 -7.95 -7.32 -20.50
C LEU A 98 -8.21 -8.21 -19.27
N PHE A 99 -8.65 -9.46 -19.45
CA PHE A 99 -9.04 -10.41 -18.39
C PHE A 99 -8.10 -11.61 -18.33
N ASN A 100 -6.80 -11.33 -18.18
CA ASN A 100 -5.80 -12.34 -17.82
C ASN A 100 -5.72 -12.57 -16.30
N ASP A 101 -4.99 -13.60 -15.86
CA ASP A 101 -4.89 -14.04 -14.45
C ASP A 101 -4.40 -12.96 -13.46
N GLN A 102 -3.78 -11.86 -13.93
CA GLN A 102 -3.31 -10.75 -13.09
C GLN A 102 -4.28 -9.55 -13.08
N SER A 103 -5.28 -9.55 -13.95
CA SER A 103 -6.26 -8.48 -14.04
C SER A 103 -7.11 -8.37 -12.78
N GLN A 104 -7.36 -7.13 -12.36
CA GLN A 104 -8.27 -6.82 -11.24
C GLN A 104 -9.64 -6.36 -11.75
N LEU A 105 -9.90 -6.46 -13.06
CA LEU A 105 -11.16 -6.10 -13.69
C LEU A 105 -12.20 -7.22 -13.48
N ARG A 106 -13.40 -6.84 -13.01
CA ARG A 106 -14.53 -7.77 -12.83
C ARG A 106 -15.41 -7.86 -14.07
N ASN A 107 -15.63 -6.72 -14.72
CA ASN A 107 -16.27 -6.58 -16.02
C ASN A 107 -15.76 -5.31 -16.71
N ILE A 108 -16.06 -5.16 -17.99
CA ILE A 108 -15.89 -3.95 -18.77
C ILE A 108 -17.09 -3.80 -19.70
N SER A 109 -17.56 -2.57 -19.84
CA SER A 109 -18.66 -2.24 -20.74
C SER A 109 -18.33 -1.02 -21.57
N ALA A 110 -18.95 -0.92 -22.75
CA ALA A 110 -19.00 0.32 -23.51
C ALA A 110 -20.46 0.75 -23.68
N ALA A 111 -20.69 2.03 -23.42
CA ALA A 111 -22.01 2.64 -23.34
C ALA A 111 -22.19 3.82 -24.31
N PRO A 112 -22.29 3.57 -25.64
CA PRO A 112 -22.69 4.59 -26.60
C PRO A 112 -23.99 5.28 -26.17
N ASP A 113 -24.07 6.59 -26.41
CA ASP A 113 -25.18 7.44 -25.95
C ASP A 113 -25.46 7.43 -24.43
N LEU A 114 -24.54 6.88 -23.64
CA LEU A 114 -24.65 6.59 -22.20
C LEU A 114 -25.60 5.44 -21.85
N VAL A 115 -25.81 4.50 -22.78
CA VAL A 115 -26.54 3.25 -22.56
C VAL A 115 -25.62 2.06 -22.81
N ILE A 116 -25.45 1.15 -21.84
CA ILE A 116 -24.59 -0.03 -22.01
C ILE A 116 -25.11 -0.89 -23.16
N ARG A 117 -24.31 -1.03 -24.23
CA ARG A 117 -24.60 -1.92 -25.37
C ARG A 117 -23.61 -3.09 -25.46
N TYR A 118 -22.39 -2.88 -24.98
CA TYR A 118 -21.32 -3.88 -25.00
C TYR A 118 -20.95 -4.25 -23.56
N MET A 119 -20.77 -5.54 -23.30
CA MET A 119 -20.41 -6.07 -21.98
C MET A 119 -19.47 -7.26 -22.13
N TYR A 120 -18.42 -7.32 -21.30
CA TYR A 120 -17.55 -8.48 -21.17
C TYR A 120 -17.00 -8.62 -19.73
N PRO A 121 -16.99 -9.82 -19.13
CA PRO A 121 -17.69 -11.03 -19.58
C PRO A 121 -19.21 -10.82 -19.56
N LEU A 122 -19.94 -11.32 -20.56
CA LEU A 122 -21.40 -11.18 -20.58
C LEU A 122 -22.06 -12.01 -19.46
N VAL A 123 -21.55 -13.22 -19.24
CA VAL A 123 -22.07 -14.17 -18.24
C VAL A 123 -21.96 -13.59 -16.83
N GLY A 124 -23.10 -13.44 -16.15
CA GLY A 124 -23.20 -12.84 -14.82
C GLY A 124 -23.21 -11.32 -14.79
N ASN A 125 -23.23 -10.63 -15.93
CA ASN A 125 -23.35 -9.17 -16.05
C ASN A 125 -24.49 -8.76 -17.02
N GLU A 126 -25.41 -9.67 -17.33
CA GLU A 126 -26.50 -9.47 -18.29
C GLU A 126 -27.46 -8.35 -17.86
N ALA A 127 -27.69 -8.22 -16.54
CA ALA A 127 -28.58 -7.22 -15.95
C ALA A 127 -28.11 -5.76 -16.18
N ALA A 128 -26.81 -5.55 -16.42
CA ALA A 128 -26.26 -4.24 -16.72
C ALA A 128 -26.39 -3.87 -18.22
N VAL A 129 -26.70 -4.81 -19.13
CA VAL A 129 -26.93 -4.50 -20.55
C VAL A 129 -28.24 -3.71 -20.69
N GLY A 130 -28.20 -2.60 -21.44
CA GLY A 130 -29.31 -1.65 -21.54
C GLY A 130 -29.40 -0.63 -20.40
N LEU A 131 -28.51 -0.68 -19.40
CA LEU A 131 -28.48 0.31 -18.33
C LEU A 131 -28.17 1.72 -18.89
N ASN A 132 -29.03 2.69 -18.56
CA ASN A 132 -28.90 4.07 -18.97
C ASN A 132 -28.28 4.92 -17.85
N PHE A 133 -27.01 5.30 -18.00
CA PHE A 133 -26.29 6.10 -16.99
C PHE A 133 -26.89 7.48 -16.75
N ARG A 134 -27.70 8.03 -17.66
CA ARG A 134 -28.40 9.31 -17.46
C ARG A 134 -29.45 9.23 -16.36
N GLN A 135 -29.97 8.02 -16.10
CA GLN A 135 -31.03 7.73 -15.13
C GLN A 135 -30.50 7.06 -13.85
N HIS A 136 -29.25 6.56 -13.85
CA HIS A 136 -28.68 5.85 -12.71
C HIS A 136 -28.23 6.83 -11.60
N PRO A 137 -28.83 6.81 -10.38
CA PRO A 137 -28.63 7.86 -9.39
C PRO A 137 -27.19 8.00 -8.86
N VAL A 138 -26.47 6.89 -8.68
CA VAL A 138 -25.09 6.91 -8.16
C VAL A 138 -24.07 7.28 -9.25
N GLN A 139 -24.01 6.48 -10.32
CA GLN A 139 -22.93 6.56 -11.33
C GLN A 139 -23.04 7.75 -12.31
N ARG A 140 -24.20 8.44 -12.41
CA ARG A 140 -24.43 9.50 -13.41
C ARG A 140 -23.37 10.60 -13.36
N GLU A 141 -23.06 11.14 -12.18
CA GLU A 141 -22.16 12.29 -12.04
C GLU A 141 -20.71 11.95 -12.38
N ALA A 142 -20.26 10.72 -12.14
CA ALA A 142 -18.95 10.26 -12.58
C ALA A 142 -18.89 10.09 -14.10
N VAL A 143 -19.90 9.45 -14.69
CA VAL A 143 -20.01 9.24 -16.15
C VAL A 143 -20.10 10.56 -16.93
N LEU A 144 -20.89 11.52 -16.46
CA LEU A 144 -20.97 12.85 -17.09
C LEU A 144 -19.64 13.62 -16.99
N ARG A 145 -18.97 13.60 -15.83
CA ARG A 145 -17.62 14.19 -15.70
C ARG A 145 -16.58 13.53 -16.61
N ALA A 146 -16.63 12.21 -16.79
CA ALA A 146 -15.75 11.50 -17.70
C ALA A 146 -16.01 11.92 -19.17
N ARG A 147 -17.27 11.96 -19.59
CA ARG A 147 -17.69 12.45 -20.91
C ARG A 147 -17.22 13.89 -21.16
N ASP A 148 -17.52 14.81 -20.23
CA ASP A 148 -17.32 16.24 -20.43
C ASP A 148 -15.84 16.67 -20.32
N SER A 149 -15.04 15.91 -19.58
CA SER A 149 -13.60 16.18 -19.47
C SER A 149 -12.76 15.47 -20.52
N GLY A 150 -13.29 14.43 -21.19
CA GLY A 150 -12.53 13.53 -22.05
C GLY A 150 -11.43 12.75 -21.32
N ARG A 151 -11.44 12.74 -19.98
CA ARG A 151 -10.42 12.09 -19.14
C ARG A 151 -11.01 10.89 -18.43
N MET A 152 -10.14 9.92 -18.13
CA MET A 152 -10.51 8.83 -17.24
C MET A 152 -10.79 9.36 -15.83
N ILE A 153 -11.93 8.95 -15.26
CA ILE A 153 -12.35 9.24 -13.90
C ILE A 153 -12.41 7.92 -13.15
N PHE A 154 -11.75 7.87 -11.99
CA PHE A 154 -11.96 6.81 -11.00
C PHE A 154 -13.10 7.27 -10.09
N ASP A 155 -14.18 6.50 -10.03
CA ASP A 155 -15.30 6.79 -9.12
C ASP A 155 -15.07 6.14 -7.74
N GLY A 156 -15.89 6.52 -6.76
CA GLY A 156 -15.91 5.81 -5.48
C GLY A 156 -16.39 4.36 -5.61
N PRO A 157 -16.31 3.55 -4.54
CA PRO A 157 -16.93 2.23 -4.51
C PRO A 157 -18.44 2.34 -4.78
N VAL A 158 -18.92 1.55 -5.74
CA VAL A 158 -20.34 1.42 -6.08
C VAL A 158 -20.73 -0.05 -6.10
N ASP A 159 -21.98 -0.33 -5.74
CA ASP A 159 -22.57 -1.64 -5.98
C ASP A 159 -22.81 -1.83 -7.48
N LEU A 160 -22.24 -2.89 -8.04
CA LEU A 160 -22.45 -3.29 -9.43
C LEU A 160 -23.80 -3.99 -9.54
N VAL A 161 -24.51 -3.71 -10.64
CA VAL A 161 -25.83 -4.27 -11.00
C VAL A 161 -25.68 -5.64 -11.66
#